data_AF-A0A914WLP4-F1
#
_entry.id   AF-A0A914WLP4-F1
#
_cell.length_a   1.000
_cell.length_b   1.000
_cell.length_c   1.000
_cell.angle_alpha   90.00
_cell.angle_beta   90.00
_cell.angle_gamma   90.00
#
_symmetry.space_group_name_H-M   'P 1'
#
loop_
_entity.id
_entity.type
_entity.pdbx_description
1 polymer ?
#
loop_
_entity_poly.entity_id
_entity_poly.type
_entity_poly.pdbx_seq_one_letter_code
_entity_poly.pdbx_strand_id
1 'polypeptide(L)'
;MLRLTVCAVLMTVTWAATSERVPDFAVSDAELQTLVGTLREQDANRARPNQIGLDYQGHTTTQNDADNARNSLFQHVDTSVLRKPTYEKFIALTDNYDKYTGNAEDETNAEKNEITSFLDAVLESTIWRKLYEFLHDKNHPYASDTATFRKWIAQLWFVRYSRAKGRLDTSGFEHIFMGEIKNNEISGMHNWVRFYLLEKDSSQRFDYKGFLVQRFNVMAAVKFSWGSEYKRSGSFLIGTSPEFDMALYTLCFLSRRGRSTCNIEINGCPMAITSHDLIQQGKLSKPTVKMADQAELPKITREELEKHCTADSLWIVFGGKVYDVTKFLEDHPGGNDILMEHGGKDATEDFEDVGHSSDARVLRDGYLVGILAD
;
A
#
# COMPACT_ATOMS: atom_id res chain seq x y z
N MET A 1 -2.53 13.12 -80.19
CA MET A 1 -2.44 13.76 -78.85
C MET A 1 -2.92 12.76 -77.82
N LEU A 2 -1.99 12.08 -77.13
CA LEU A 2 -2.29 11.16 -76.02
C LEU A 2 -1.53 11.71 -74.80
N ARG A 3 -2.24 12.17 -73.77
CA ARG A 3 -1.63 12.67 -72.53
C ARG A 3 -1.34 11.46 -71.63
N LEU A 4 -0.06 11.20 -71.36
CA LEU A 4 0.40 10.34 -70.27
C LEU A 4 0.16 11.06 -68.94
N THR A 5 -0.59 10.44 -68.03
CA THR A 5 -0.65 10.85 -66.62
C THR A 5 0.24 9.92 -65.81
N VAL A 6 1.37 10.44 -65.33
CA VAL A 6 2.26 9.73 -64.40
C VAL A 6 1.65 9.82 -63.01
N CYS A 7 1.16 8.69 -62.47
CA CYS A 7 0.81 8.58 -61.05
C CYS A 7 2.09 8.33 -60.24
N ALA A 8 2.52 9.35 -59.50
CA ALA A 8 3.54 9.19 -58.47
C ALA A 8 2.91 8.47 -57.26
N VAL A 9 3.36 7.25 -56.98
CA VAL A 9 3.02 6.54 -55.75
C VAL A 9 3.88 7.12 -54.63
N LEU A 10 3.31 8.02 -53.84
CA LEU A 10 3.85 8.43 -52.54
C LEU A 10 3.64 7.27 -51.56
N MET A 11 4.70 6.50 -51.28
CA MET A 11 4.73 5.65 -50.08
C MET A 11 4.81 6.56 -48.86
N THR A 12 3.67 6.81 -48.23
CA THR A 12 3.63 7.37 -46.89
C THR A 12 4.04 6.26 -45.91
N VAL A 13 5.25 6.35 -45.37
CA VAL A 13 5.63 5.61 -44.17
C VAL A 13 4.78 6.16 -43.03
N THR A 14 3.66 5.51 -42.77
CA THR A 14 2.87 5.77 -41.57
C THR A 14 3.67 5.25 -40.38
N TRP A 15 4.33 6.16 -39.67
CA TRP A 15 4.75 5.89 -38.30
C TRP A 15 3.48 5.63 -37.50
N ALA A 16 3.14 4.36 -37.30
CA ALA A 16 2.14 3.96 -36.33
C ALA A 16 2.68 4.41 -34.96
N ALA A 17 2.06 5.44 -34.37
CA ALA A 17 2.26 5.77 -32.97
C ALA A 17 1.76 4.58 -32.15
N THR A 18 2.68 3.68 -31.81
CA THR A 18 2.39 2.59 -30.88
C THR A 18 2.11 3.25 -29.54
N SER A 19 0.85 3.13 -29.09
CA SER A 19 0.52 3.38 -27.69
C SER A 19 1.46 2.53 -26.84
N GLU A 20 2.29 3.15 -26.00
CA GLU A 20 3.10 2.45 -25.00
C GLU A 20 2.15 1.89 -23.94
N ARG A 21 1.54 0.74 -24.24
CA ARG A 21 0.78 -0.01 -23.24
C ARG A 21 1.77 -0.77 -22.39
N VAL A 22 1.61 -0.68 -21.08
CA VAL A 22 2.39 -1.52 -20.18
C VAL A 22 2.03 -2.98 -20.46
N PRO A 23 3.03 -3.85 -20.73
CA PRO A 23 2.81 -5.25 -21.04
C PRO A 23 1.97 -5.94 -19.98
N ASP A 24 1.16 -6.88 -20.45
CA ASP A 24 0.39 -7.73 -19.58
C ASP A 24 1.33 -8.64 -18.79
N PHE A 25 1.09 -8.76 -17.50
CA PHE A 25 1.87 -9.63 -16.63
C PHE A 25 0.94 -10.59 -15.89
N ALA A 26 0.91 -11.83 -16.37
CA ALA A 26 0.13 -12.90 -15.76
C ALA A 26 0.94 -13.60 -14.66
N VAL A 27 0.44 -13.52 -13.43
CA VAL A 27 0.99 -14.18 -12.23
C VAL A 27 -0.17 -14.71 -11.43
N SER A 28 -0.08 -15.94 -10.90
CA SER A 28 -1.11 -16.51 -10.03
C SER A 28 -1.14 -15.84 -8.66
N ASP A 29 -2.25 -15.93 -7.94
CA ASP A 29 -2.35 -15.37 -6.59
C ASP A 29 -1.35 -16.06 -5.63
N ALA A 30 -1.15 -17.37 -5.76
CA ALA A 30 -0.17 -18.11 -4.95
C ALA A 30 1.27 -17.60 -5.14
N GLU A 31 1.66 -17.29 -6.38
CA GLU A 31 2.98 -16.72 -6.68
C GLU A 31 3.12 -15.30 -6.13
N LEU A 32 2.08 -14.47 -6.24
CA LEU A 32 2.07 -13.14 -5.63
C LEU A 32 2.24 -13.22 -4.12
N GLN A 33 1.46 -14.08 -3.45
CA GLN A 33 1.54 -14.28 -2.01
C GLN A 33 2.92 -14.74 -1.57
N THR A 34 3.49 -15.73 -2.27
CA THR A 34 4.83 -16.25 -1.99
C THR A 34 5.90 -15.16 -2.14
N LEU A 35 5.83 -14.38 -3.21
CA LEU A 35 6.79 -13.29 -3.43
C LEU A 35 6.64 -12.21 -2.36
N VAL A 36 5.42 -11.75 -2.07
CA VAL A 36 5.17 -10.72 -1.04
C VAL A 36 5.66 -11.17 0.33
N GLY A 37 5.40 -12.43 0.72
CA GLY A 37 5.95 -13.01 1.94
C GLY A 37 7.47 -12.98 1.96
N THR A 38 8.11 -13.39 0.86
CA THR A 38 9.57 -13.33 0.71
C THR A 38 10.11 -11.91 0.81
N LEU A 39 9.48 -10.93 0.14
CA LEU A 39 9.88 -9.52 0.22
C LEU A 39 9.74 -9.00 1.66
N ARG A 40 8.68 -9.40 2.36
CA ARG A 40 8.40 -8.98 3.73
C ARG A 40 9.44 -9.52 4.71
N GLU A 41 9.79 -10.80 4.59
CA GLU A 41 10.83 -11.45 5.40
C GLU A 41 12.19 -10.81 5.20
N GLN A 42 12.49 -10.36 3.98
CA GLN A 42 13.78 -9.77 3.61
C GLN A 42 13.82 -8.24 3.67
N ASP A 43 12.78 -7.62 4.22
CA ASP A 43 12.76 -6.20 4.55
C ASP A 43 13.68 -5.91 5.75
N ALA A 44 14.98 -5.81 5.46
CA ALA A 44 16.01 -5.55 6.45
C ALA A 44 15.89 -4.15 7.08
N ASN A 45 15.30 -3.20 6.33
CA ASN A 45 15.17 -1.82 6.79
C ASN A 45 13.90 -1.57 7.60
N ARG A 46 12.89 -2.46 7.59
CA ARG A 46 11.69 -2.33 8.41
C ARG A 46 11.95 -1.94 9.87
N ALA A 47 11.05 -1.16 10.44
CA ALA A 47 11.03 -0.91 11.87
C ALA A 47 10.75 -2.21 12.63
N ARG A 48 11.40 -2.37 13.79
CA ARG A 48 11.10 -3.46 14.72
C ARG A 48 9.83 -3.13 15.53
N PRO A 49 9.11 -4.13 16.08
CA PRO A 49 7.85 -3.90 16.78
C PRO A 49 7.90 -2.86 17.91
N ASN A 50 9.04 -2.74 18.62
CA ASN A 50 9.23 -1.81 19.72
C ASN A 50 9.75 -0.41 19.30
N GLN A 51 10.01 -0.20 18.01
CA GLN A 51 10.54 1.07 17.49
C GLN A 51 9.45 2.06 17.07
N ILE A 52 8.18 1.65 17.13
CA ILE A 52 7.02 2.50 16.82
C ILE A 52 5.99 2.30 17.93
N GLY A 53 5.56 3.42 18.52
CA GLY A 53 4.45 3.48 19.47
C GLY A 53 3.30 4.30 18.89
N LEU A 54 2.11 3.71 18.86
CA LEU A 54 0.90 4.31 18.29
C LEU A 54 -0.15 4.54 19.38
N ASP A 55 -0.89 5.65 19.26
CA ASP A 55 -2.12 5.91 20.01
C ASP A 55 -3.27 6.15 19.02
N TYR A 56 -4.04 5.09 18.79
CA TYR A 56 -5.16 5.11 17.86
C TYR A 56 -6.33 5.97 18.35
N GLN A 57 -6.46 6.22 19.65
CA GLN A 57 -7.52 7.06 20.23
C GLN A 57 -8.93 6.60 19.81
N GLY A 58 -9.79 7.50 19.34
CA GLY A 58 -11.19 7.18 19.03
C GLY A 58 -11.40 6.64 17.61
N HIS A 59 -12.32 5.69 17.50
CA HIS A 59 -12.82 5.20 16.21
C HIS A 59 -13.63 6.28 15.48
N THR A 60 -13.56 6.29 14.15
CA THR A 60 -14.31 7.21 13.27
C THR A 60 -14.84 6.49 12.03
N THR A 61 -15.70 7.14 11.25
CA THR A 61 -16.24 6.63 9.98
C THR A 61 -16.06 7.66 8.87
N THR A 62 -16.13 7.28 7.59
CA THR A 62 -15.95 8.23 6.47
C THR A 62 -16.92 9.42 6.48
N GLN A 63 -18.09 9.25 7.11
CA GLN A 63 -19.15 10.26 7.22
C GLN A 63 -19.08 11.11 8.49
N ASN A 64 -18.34 10.66 9.52
CA ASN A 64 -18.24 11.39 10.78
C ASN A 64 -17.28 12.58 10.62
N ASP A 65 -17.75 13.82 10.72
CA ASP A 65 -16.87 15.00 10.63
C ASP A 65 -16.27 15.42 12.00
N ALA A 66 -16.58 14.70 13.07
CA ALA A 66 -16.01 14.96 14.40
C ALA A 66 -14.55 14.54 14.50
N ASP A 67 -13.83 15.27 15.34
CA ASP A 67 -12.47 14.92 15.73
C ASP A 67 -12.49 13.91 16.89
N ASN A 68 -12.06 12.69 16.61
CA ASN A 68 -12.01 11.60 17.58
C ASN A 68 -10.59 11.34 18.09
N ALA A 69 -9.62 12.19 17.76
CA ALA A 69 -8.24 12.06 18.18
C ALA A 69 -7.66 13.43 18.57
N ARG A 70 -7.42 13.64 19.86
CA ARG A 70 -6.86 14.90 20.38
C ARG A 70 -5.33 14.98 20.27
N ASN A 71 -4.68 13.84 20.11
CA ASN A 71 -3.23 13.69 20.07
C ASN A 71 -2.78 13.14 18.71
N SER A 72 -1.48 13.19 18.43
CA SER A 72 -0.88 12.49 17.29
C SER A 72 -1.08 10.98 17.38
N LEU A 73 -1.24 10.31 16.23
CA LEU A 73 -1.22 8.86 16.14
C LEU A 73 0.15 8.31 16.53
N PHE A 74 1.24 8.89 16.03
CA PHE A 74 2.60 8.43 16.32
C PHE A 74 3.14 9.07 17.61
N GLN A 75 2.94 8.38 18.73
CA GLN A 75 3.46 8.76 20.04
C GLN A 75 4.98 8.68 20.08
N HIS A 76 5.55 7.62 19.51
CA HIS A 76 6.99 7.39 19.47
C HIS A 76 7.42 6.74 18.15
N VAL A 77 8.53 7.23 17.60
CA VAL A 77 9.30 6.53 16.55
C VAL A 77 10.76 6.61 16.95
N ASP A 78 11.42 5.46 17.03
CA ASP A 78 12.86 5.39 17.27
C ASP A 78 13.60 6.03 16.08
N THR A 79 14.29 7.14 16.36
CA THR A 79 15.03 7.90 15.34
C THR A 79 16.10 7.10 14.61
N SER A 80 16.57 5.98 15.17
CA SER A 80 17.50 5.08 14.49
C SER A 80 16.88 4.44 13.23
N VAL A 81 15.55 4.26 13.20
CA VAL A 81 14.83 3.77 12.01
C VAL A 81 14.94 4.80 10.87
N LEU A 82 14.76 6.07 11.18
CA LEU A 82 14.75 7.17 10.20
C LEU A 82 16.13 7.43 9.58
N ARG A 83 17.20 6.93 10.22
CA ARG A 83 18.59 7.01 9.75
C ARG A 83 19.02 5.81 8.91
N LYS A 84 18.14 4.83 8.71
CA LYS A 84 18.45 3.69 7.82
C LYS A 84 18.54 4.19 6.37
N PRO A 85 19.36 3.54 5.52
CA PRO A 85 19.78 4.11 4.24
C PRO A 85 18.64 4.57 3.33
N THR A 86 17.58 3.78 3.19
CA THR A 86 16.44 4.12 2.34
C THR A 86 15.46 5.08 2.99
N TYR A 87 15.33 5.07 4.33
CA TYR A 87 14.52 6.04 5.07
C TYR A 87 15.10 7.45 4.97
N GLU A 88 16.40 7.61 5.21
CA GLU A 88 17.07 8.91 5.15
C GLU A 88 16.92 9.53 3.75
N LYS A 89 17.11 8.73 2.71
CA LYS A 89 16.95 9.16 1.32
C LYS A 89 15.49 9.44 0.95
N PHE A 90 14.54 8.68 1.50
CA PHE A 90 13.11 8.96 1.34
C PHE A 90 12.73 10.30 2.01
N ILE A 91 13.24 10.56 3.21
CA ILE A 91 12.99 11.80 3.96
C ILE A 91 13.53 13.01 3.18
N ALA A 92 14.70 12.88 2.55
CA ALA A 92 15.28 13.92 1.70
C ALA A 92 14.46 14.22 0.43
N LEU A 93 13.43 13.44 0.11
CA LEU A 93 12.50 13.74 -0.99
C LEU A 93 11.28 14.54 -0.51
N THR A 94 11.07 14.68 0.79
CA THR A 94 9.77 15.12 1.34
C THR A 94 9.50 16.63 1.22
N ASP A 95 10.54 17.42 0.96
CA ASP A 95 10.53 18.87 0.73
C ASP A 95 10.60 19.24 -0.76
N ASN A 96 10.75 18.26 -1.66
CA ASN A 96 10.87 18.46 -3.11
C ASN A 96 9.53 18.73 -3.82
N TYR A 97 8.40 18.62 -3.11
CA TYR A 97 7.07 18.60 -3.72
C TYR A 97 6.17 19.70 -3.16
N ASP A 98 5.45 20.39 -4.04
CA ASP A 98 4.34 21.27 -3.70
C ASP A 98 3.10 20.42 -3.42
N LYS A 99 2.51 20.63 -2.25
CA LYS A 99 1.27 19.93 -1.89
C LYS A 99 0.08 20.32 -2.76
N TYR A 100 0.10 21.50 -3.41
CA TYR A 100 -0.98 21.97 -4.27
C TYR A 100 -0.72 21.65 -5.74
N THR A 101 -1.73 21.08 -6.35
CA THR A 101 -1.65 20.56 -7.72
C THR A 101 -1.89 21.68 -8.73
N GLY A 102 -1.28 21.60 -9.91
CA GLY A 102 -1.42 22.60 -10.99
C GLY A 102 -0.40 23.75 -10.96
N ASN A 103 0.47 23.78 -9.94
CA ASN A 103 1.67 24.62 -9.91
C ASN A 103 2.77 23.96 -10.75
N ALA A 104 3.50 24.76 -11.53
CA ALA A 104 4.67 24.25 -12.23
C ALA A 104 5.81 24.15 -11.22
N GLU A 105 6.33 22.95 -11.01
CA GLU A 105 7.52 22.73 -10.22
C GLU A 105 8.72 22.70 -11.18
N ASP A 106 9.71 23.56 -11.00
CA ASP A 106 10.97 23.44 -11.73
C ASP A 106 11.90 22.53 -10.92
N GLU A 107 12.15 21.32 -11.43
CA GLU A 107 12.97 20.34 -10.71
C GLU A 107 14.44 20.78 -10.69
N THR A 108 14.94 21.09 -9.49
CA THR A 108 16.33 21.52 -9.28
C THR A 108 17.30 20.37 -9.48
N ASN A 109 18.58 20.69 -9.67
CA ASN A 109 19.61 19.66 -9.73
C ASN A 109 19.79 18.90 -8.40
N ALA A 110 19.47 19.55 -7.26
CA ALA A 110 19.49 18.89 -5.96
C ALA A 110 18.40 17.82 -5.87
N GLU A 111 17.18 18.16 -6.25
CA GLU A 111 16.02 17.25 -6.27
C GLU A 111 16.28 16.03 -7.17
N LYS A 112 16.88 16.25 -8.36
CA LYS A 112 17.31 15.17 -9.26
C LYS A 112 18.31 14.23 -8.62
N ASN A 113 19.25 14.77 -7.86
CA ASN A 113 20.27 13.99 -7.17
C ASN A 113 19.67 13.19 -6.01
N GLU A 114 18.70 13.76 -5.29
CA GLU A 114 17.97 13.05 -4.22
C GLU A 114 17.14 11.91 -4.80
N ILE A 115 16.41 12.14 -5.89
CA ILE A 115 15.65 11.07 -6.59
C ILE A 115 16.59 9.95 -7.04
N THR A 116 17.73 10.31 -7.64
CA THR A 116 18.74 9.35 -8.09
C THR A 116 19.28 8.54 -6.91
N SER A 117 19.68 9.23 -5.84
CA SER A 117 20.21 8.65 -4.61
C SER A 117 19.23 7.67 -3.96
N PHE A 118 17.95 8.07 -3.84
CA PHE A 118 16.89 7.20 -3.32
C PHE A 118 16.66 5.98 -4.21
N LEU A 119 16.50 6.18 -5.52
CA LEU A 119 16.25 5.10 -6.47
C LEU A 119 17.40 4.08 -6.49
N ASP A 120 18.65 4.52 -6.46
CA ASP A 120 19.80 3.62 -6.42
C ASP A 120 19.79 2.78 -5.14
N ALA A 121 19.56 3.38 -3.97
CA ALA A 121 19.47 2.65 -2.70
C ALA A 121 18.30 1.65 -2.67
N VAL A 122 17.16 2.02 -3.27
CA VAL A 122 16.00 1.14 -3.42
C VAL A 122 16.35 -0.07 -4.29
N LEU A 123 16.92 0.15 -5.48
CA LEU A 123 17.25 -0.92 -6.44
C LEU A 123 18.41 -1.82 -5.96
N GLU A 124 19.30 -1.29 -5.14
CA GLU A 124 20.36 -2.06 -4.47
C GLU A 124 19.87 -2.86 -3.27
N SER A 125 18.62 -2.69 -2.83
CA SER A 125 18.07 -3.48 -1.74
C SER A 125 17.84 -4.94 -2.14
N THR A 126 17.86 -5.83 -1.15
CA THR A 126 17.59 -7.27 -1.38
C THR A 126 16.19 -7.51 -1.95
N ILE A 127 15.20 -6.75 -1.49
CA ILE A 127 13.81 -6.82 -1.97
C ILE A 127 13.72 -6.53 -3.46
N TRP A 128 14.40 -5.47 -3.93
CA TRP A 128 14.32 -5.09 -5.34
C TRP A 128 15.12 -5.99 -6.26
N ARG A 129 16.25 -6.55 -5.78
CA ARG A 129 16.92 -7.64 -6.51
C ARG A 129 16.00 -8.83 -6.72
N LYS A 130 15.25 -9.23 -5.69
CA LYS A 130 14.27 -10.33 -5.79
C LYS A 130 13.11 -10.02 -6.72
N LEU A 131 12.58 -8.79 -6.66
CA LEU A 131 11.53 -8.38 -7.59
C LEU A 131 12.04 -8.37 -9.04
N TYR A 132 13.27 -7.89 -9.27
CA TYR A 132 13.92 -7.95 -10.58
C TYR A 132 14.09 -9.40 -11.06
N GLU A 133 14.66 -10.29 -10.23
CA GLU A 133 14.83 -11.71 -10.55
C GLU A 133 13.50 -12.38 -10.92
N PHE A 134 12.46 -12.16 -10.11
CA PHE A 134 11.12 -12.70 -10.39
C PHE A 134 10.56 -12.22 -11.73
N LEU A 135 10.68 -10.92 -12.03
CA LEU A 135 10.21 -10.37 -13.31
C LEU A 135 11.06 -10.87 -14.48
N HIS A 136 12.38 -11.00 -14.28
CA HIS A 136 13.33 -11.50 -15.28
C HIS A 136 13.04 -12.96 -15.63
N ASP A 137 12.86 -13.82 -14.63
CA ASP A 137 12.55 -15.25 -14.81
C ASP A 137 11.21 -15.46 -15.53
N LYS A 138 10.26 -14.52 -15.34
CA LYS A 138 8.99 -14.47 -16.06
C LYS A 138 9.10 -13.85 -17.45
N ASN A 139 10.30 -13.51 -17.91
CA ASN A 139 10.57 -12.82 -19.18
C ASN A 139 9.80 -11.50 -19.32
N HIS A 140 9.55 -10.81 -18.21
CA HIS A 140 8.89 -9.50 -18.26
C HIS A 140 9.83 -8.50 -18.95
N PRO A 141 9.39 -7.78 -19.99
CA PRO A 141 10.28 -6.97 -20.84
C PRO A 141 10.94 -5.81 -20.11
N TYR A 142 10.38 -5.37 -18.97
CA TYR A 142 10.99 -4.34 -18.13
C TYR A 142 12.17 -4.85 -17.31
N ALA A 143 12.31 -6.16 -17.17
CA ALA A 143 13.39 -6.81 -16.45
C ALA A 143 14.32 -7.59 -17.40
N SER A 144 14.46 -7.15 -18.67
CA SER A 144 15.40 -7.76 -19.62
C SER A 144 16.86 -7.67 -19.14
N ASP A 145 17.18 -6.55 -18.51
CA ASP A 145 18.48 -6.22 -17.93
C ASP A 145 18.29 -5.13 -16.86
N THR A 146 19.30 -4.96 -16.00
CA THR A 146 19.25 -4.04 -14.86
C THR A 146 19.14 -2.57 -15.29
N ALA A 147 19.70 -2.17 -16.44
CA ALA A 147 19.62 -0.80 -16.93
C ALA A 147 18.21 -0.47 -17.45
N THR A 148 17.59 -1.39 -18.17
CA THR A 148 16.20 -1.30 -18.61
C THR A 148 15.26 -1.25 -17.42
N PHE A 149 15.48 -2.11 -16.42
CA PHE A 149 14.68 -2.11 -15.20
C PHE A 149 14.75 -0.79 -14.46
N ARG A 150 15.96 -0.27 -14.21
CA ARG A 150 16.14 1.04 -13.57
C ARG A 150 15.41 2.16 -14.30
N LYS A 151 15.49 2.21 -15.63
CA LYS A 151 14.79 3.23 -16.45
C LYS A 151 13.28 3.12 -16.29
N TRP A 152 12.73 1.91 -16.30
CA TRP A 152 11.30 1.68 -16.11
C TRP A 152 10.80 2.06 -14.72
N ILE A 153 11.55 1.72 -13.67
CA ILE A 153 11.17 2.11 -12.31
C ILE A 153 11.26 3.63 -12.13
N ALA A 154 12.29 4.27 -12.67
CA ALA A 154 12.38 5.73 -12.69
C ALA A 154 11.17 6.35 -13.43
N GLN A 155 10.81 5.80 -14.59
CA GLN A 155 9.67 6.26 -15.38
C GLN A 155 8.33 6.06 -14.66
N LEU A 156 8.13 4.91 -14.02
CA LEU A 156 6.89 4.59 -13.33
C LEU A 156 6.64 5.53 -12.13
N TRP A 157 7.69 5.84 -11.39
CA TRP A 157 7.56 6.51 -10.09
C TRP A 157 7.85 8.01 -10.13
N PHE A 158 8.86 8.47 -10.89
CA PHE A 158 9.38 9.83 -10.77
C PHE A 158 9.13 10.71 -11.99
N VAL A 159 8.83 10.14 -13.16
CA VAL A 159 8.50 10.95 -14.34
C VAL A 159 7.18 11.68 -14.11
N ARG A 160 7.20 12.99 -14.36
CA ARG A 160 6.03 13.85 -14.18
C ARG A 160 4.99 13.67 -15.29
N TYR A 161 3.72 13.83 -14.92
CA TYR A 161 2.56 13.84 -15.81
C TYR A 161 1.55 14.91 -15.37
N SER A 162 0.52 15.16 -16.18
CA SER A 162 -0.44 16.25 -15.93
C SER A 162 -1.74 15.80 -15.28
N ARG A 163 -2.08 16.39 -14.13
CA ARG A 163 -3.37 16.22 -13.43
C ARG A 163 -4.37 17.35 -13.67
N ALA A 164 -3.93 18.54 -14.07
CA ALA A 164 -4.79 19.67 -14.39
C ALA A 164 -4.32 20.43 -15.66
N LYS A 165 -5.20 20.52 -16.66
CA LYS A 165 -5.06 21.42 -17.83
C LYS A 165 -3.76 21.29 -18.64
N GLY A 166 -3.13 20.10 -18.67
CA GLY A 166 -1.96 19.83 -19.52
C GLY A 166 -0.61 20.28 -18.98
N ARG A 167 -0.51 20.72 -17.71
CA ARG A 167 0.76 20.99 -17.02
C ARG A 167 1.30 19.74 -16.34
N LEU A 168 2.56 19.36 -16.60
CA LEU A 168 3.23 18.25 -15.91
C LEU A 168 3.50 18.66 -14.46
N ASP A 169 2.62 18.28 -13.55
CA ASP A 169 2.55 18.80 -12.19
C ASP A 169 2.65 17.73 -11.11
N THR A 170 2.92 16.47 -11.48
CA THR A 170 2.95 15.39 -10.49
C THR A 170 3.64 14.11 -10.92
N SER A 171 4.02 13.25 -9.97
CA SER A 171 4.56 11.90 -10.22
C SER A 171 3.76 10.78 -9.51
N GLY A 172 4.08 9.52 -9.83
CA GLY A 172 3.48 8.36 -9.14
C GLY A 172 3.92 8.31 -7.67
N PHE A 173 5.18 8.65 -7.44
CA PHE A 173 5.80 8.72 -6.13
C PHE A 173 5.16 9.81 -5.27
N GLU A 174 5.06 11.03 -5.78
CA GLU A 174 4.40 12.14 -5.10
C GLU A 174 2.96 11.80 -4.71
N HIS A 175 2.18 11.26 -5.65
CA HIS A 175 0.81 10.87 -5.37
C HIS A 175 0.71 9.84 -4.25
N ILE A 176 1.43 8.71 -4.39
CA ILE A 176 1.25 7.57 -3.49
C ILE A 176 1.91 7.82 -2.14
N PHE A 177 3.12 8.40 -2.12
CA PHE A 177 3.92 8.56 -0.90
C PHE A 177 3.77 9.93 -0.24
N MET A 178 3.83 11.02 -1.02
CA MET A 178 3.92 12.38 -0.46
C MET A 178 2.56 12.99 -0.15
N GLY A 179 1.54 12.65 -0.94
CA GLY A 179 0.22 13.24 -0.85
C GLY A 179 0.10 14.55 -1.62
N GLU A 180 -1.09 14.80 -2.14
CA GLU A 180 -1.41 15.96 -2.98
C GLU A 180 -2.81 16.49 -2.64
N ILE A 181 -3.03 17.80 -2.75
CA ILE A 181 -4.33 18.43 -2.52
C ILE A 181 -4.98 18.75 -3.86
N LYS A 182 -6.06 18.03 -4.19
CA LYS A 182 -6.83 18.20 -5.41
C LYS A 182 -8.29 18.46 -5.08
N ASN A 183 -8.88 19.51 -5.66
CA ASN A 183 -10.29 19.86 -5.46
C ASN A 183 -10.70 19.98 -3.97
N ASN A 184 -9.83 20.59 -3.14
CA ASN A 184 -10.03 20.73 -1.69
C ASN A 184 -10.13 19.39 -0.93
N GLU A 185 -9.52 18.34 -1.49
CA GLU A 185 -9.41 17.04 -0.84
C GLU A 185 -7.96 16.55 -0.92
N ILE A 186 -7.51 15.89 0.14
CA ILE A 186 -6.20 15.24 0.14
C ILE A 186 -6.32 13.91 -0.61
N SER A 187 -5.51 13.75 -1.63
CA SER A 187 -5.44 12.57 -2.49
C SER A 187 -4.10 11.85 -2.29
N GLY A 188 -4.15 10.52 -2.35
CA GLY A 188 -2.98 9.68 -2.09
C GLY A 188 -2.50 9.73 -0.63
N MET A 189 -1.19 9.76 -0.41
CA MET A 189 -0.51 9.69 0.90
C MET A 189 -0.79 8.39 1.67
N HIS A 190 -0.09 7.33 1.28
CA HIS A 190 -0.22 5.97 1.78
C HIS A 190 1.07 5.46 2.44
N ASN A 191 1.83 6.37 3.08
CA ASN A 191 3.10 6.05 3.71
C ASN A 191 3.19 6.60 5.14
N TRP A 192 3.54 5.71 6.08
CA TRP A 192 3.58 6.02 7.51
C TRP A 192 4.70 7.00 7.87
N VAL A 193 5.83 7.01 7.16
CA VAL A 193 6.95 7.92 7.42
C VAL A 193 6.52 9.34 7.07
N ARG A 194 5.92 9.55 5.90
CA ARG A 194 5.38 10.86 5.52
C ARG A 194 4.34 11.34 6.52
N PHE A 195 3.41 10.47 6.92
CA PHE A 195 2.40 10.79 7.94
C PHE A 195 3.05 11.23 9.25
N TYR A 196 4.00 10.46 9.76
CA TYR A 196 4.75 10.76 10.98
C TYR A 196 5.46 12.13 10.91
N LEU A 197 6.16 12.42 9.80
CA LEU A 197 6.87 13.69 9.64
C LEU A 197 5.92 14.89 9.66
N LEU A 198 4.76 14.76 9.01
CA LEU A 198 3.74 15.81 9.01
C LEU A 198 3.14 16.03 10.42
N GLU A 199 2.90 14.96 11.19
CA GLU A 199 2.46 15.09 12.59
C GLU A 199 3.48 15.82 13.48
N LYS A 200 4.78 15.68 13.19
CA LYS A 200 5.85 16.33 13.99
C LYS A 200 6.14 17.76 13.57
N ASP A 201 5.77 18.16 12.36
CA ASP A 201 5.95 19.53 11.89
C ASP A 201 4.67 20.37 12.11
N SER A 202 4.64 21.10 13.22
CA SER A 202 3.51 21.98 13.56
C SER A 202 3.20 23.03 12.49
N SER A 203 4.17 23.40 11.63
CA SER A 203 3.95 24.36 10.55
C SER A 203 3.03 23.80 9.45
N GLN A 204 2.94 22.47 9.33
CA GLN A 204 2.10 21.81 8.35
C GLN A 204 0.61 21.89 8.69
N ARG A 205 0.26 22.16 9.97
CA ARG A 205 -1.13 22.09 10.46
C ARG A 205 -1.77 20.74 10.10
N PHE A 206 -1.01 19.66 10.31
CA PHE A 206 -1.44 18.29 10.08
C PHE A 206 -2.10 17.75 11.35
N ASP A 207 -3.20 17.02 11.19
CA ASP A 207 -4.02 16.61 12.34
C ASP A 207 -4.72 15.28 12.09
N TYR A 208 -4.41 14.29 12.93
CA TYR A 208 -5.03 12.97 12.93
C TYR A 208 -6.39 13.03 13.62
N LYS A 209 -7.43 12.42 13.02
CA LYS A 209 -8.83 12.57 13.44
C LYS A 209 -9.48 11.29 13.96
N GLY A 210 -8.72 10.22 14.10
CA GLY A 210 -9.20 8.91 14.53
C GLY A 210 -9.09 7.83 13.46
N PHE A 211 -9.22 6.57 13.90
CA PHE A 211 -9.02 5.40 13.05
C PHE A 211 -10.34 4.87 12.50
N LEU A 212 -10.32 4.37 11.28
CA LEU A 212 -11.38 3.58 10.69
C LEU A 212 -11.07 2.09 10.83
N VAL A 213 -9.82 1.72 10.57
CA VAL A 213 -9.33 0.34 10.67
C VAL A 213 -7.97 0.35 11.34
N GLN A 214 -7.78 -0.57 12.28
CA GLN A 214 -6.47 -0.94 12.79
C GLN A 214 -6.31 -2.45 12.62
N ARG A 215 -5.15 -2.87 12.09
CA ARG A 215 -4.74 -4.26 11.94
C ARG A 215 -3.38 -4.38 12.59
N PHE A 216 -3.39 -4.39 13.93
CA PHE A 216 -2.19 -4.26 14.76
C PHE A 216 -1.32 -3.08 14.35
N ASN A 217 0.00 -3.23 14.49
CA ASN A 217 1.03 -2.37 13.93
C ASN A 217 1.42 -2.79 12.50
N VAL A 218 0.53 -3.44 11.73
CA VAL A 218 0.80 -3.81 10.33
C VAL A 218 0.20 -2.78 9.39
N MET A 219 -1.04 -2.37 9.63
CA MET A 219 -1.76 -1.42 8.77
C MET A 219 -2.78 -0.63 9.57
N ALA A 220 -2.95 0.62 9.20
CA ALA A 220 -4.04 1.45 9.67
C ALA A 220 -4.75 2.13 8.51
N ALA A 221 -6.06 2.28 8.62
CA ALA A 221 -6.85 3.23 7.87
C ALA A 221 -7.31 4.33 8.82
N VAL A 222 -7.01 5.57 8.48
CA VAL A 222 -7.20 6.73 9.36
C VAL A 222 -7.84 7.88 8.61
N LYS A 223 -8.46 8.78 9.39
CA LYS A 223 -8.89 10.09 8.93
C LYS A 223 -7.93 11.15 9.43
N PHE A 224 -7.69 12.17 8.62
CA PHE A 224 -6.84 13.28 9.00
C PHE A 224 -7.12 14.52 8.14
N SER A 225 -6.59 15.65 8.58
CA SER A 225 -6.57 16.91 7.84
C SER A 225 -5.15 17.43 7.66
N TRP A 226 -4.94 18.19 6.58
CA TRP A 226 -3.69 18.90 6.28
C TRP A 226 -4.04 20.34 5.91
N GLY A 227 -3.86 21.26 6.87
CA GLY A 227 -4.36 22.63 6.74
C GLY A 227 -5.88 22.69 6.88
N SER A 228 -6.59 23.14 5.84
CA SER A 228 -8.06 23.16 5.78
C SER A 228 -8.66 21.93 5.13
N GLU A 229 -7.83 21.12 4.46
CA GLU A 229 -8.31 20.02 3.62
C GLU A 229 -8.31 18.69 4.37
N TYR A 230 -9.20 17.79 3.97
CA TYR A 230 -9.42 16.52 4.65
C TYR A 230 -9.11 15.33 3.76
N LYS A 231 -8.71 14.23 4.39
CA LYS A 231 -8.80 12.88 3.84
C LYS A 231 -9.74 12.06 4.70
N ARG A 232 -10.87 11.63 4.12
CA ARG A 232 -11.91 10.88 4.85
C ARG A 232 -11.52 9.44 5.16
N SER A 233 -10.64 8.85 4.34
CA SER A 233 -10.01 7.54 4.57
C SER A 233 -8.67 7.51 3.86
N GLY A 234 -7.61 7.23 4.60
CA GLY A 234 -6.28 6.95 4.07
C GLY A 234 -5.64 5.82 4.84
N SER A 235 -5.20 4.80 4.11
CA SER A 235 -4.48 3.68 4.70
C SER A 235 -3.01 3.65 4.35
N PHE A 236 -2.22 3.10 5.26
CA PHE A 236 -0.81 2.89 5.08
C PHE A 236 -0.36 1.66 5.86
N LEU A 237 0.69 1.03 5.36
CA LEU A 237 1.43 0.02 6.11
C LEU A 237 2.26 0.70 7.19
N ILE A 238 2.37 0.05 8.34
CA ILE A 238 3.09 0.56 9.50
C ILE A 238 4.42 -0.18 9.62
N GLY A 239 5.50 0.59 9.78
CA GLY A 239 6.83 0.05 10.05
C GLY A 239 7.49 -0.66 8.88
N THR A 240 6.90 -0.67 7.70
CA THR A 240 7.55 -1.09 6.45
C THR A 240 8.61 -0.10 6.02
N SER A 241 9.60 -0.56 5.25
CA SER A 241 10.58 0.33 4.64
C SER A 241 10.04 1.00 3.36
N PRO A 242 10.60 2.15 2.94
CA PRO A 242 10.21 2.79 1.68
C PRO A 242 10.35 1.86 0.46
N GLU A 243 11.42 1.07 0.40
CA GLU A 243 11.67 0.12 -0.68
C GLU A 243 10.68 -1.06 -0.67
N PHE A 244 10.18 -1.49 0.49
CA PHE A 244 9.16 -2.53 0.57
C PHE A 244 7.82 -2.01 0.02
N ASP A 245 7.35 -0.85 0.50
CA ASP A 245 6.10 -0.24 0.02
C ASP A 245 6.14 -0.05 -1.50
N MET A 246 7.24 0.50 -2.01
CA MET A 246 7.41 0.78 -3.43
C MET A 246 7.49 -0.51 -4.27
N ALA A 247 8.13 -1.57 -3.77
CA ALA A 247 8.18 -2.87 -4.44
C ALA A 247 6.78 -3.53 -4.50
N LEU A 248 6.04 -3.51 -3.39
CA LEU A 248 4.70 -4.06 -3.28
C LEU A 248 3.74 -3.38 -4.26
N TYR A 249 3.74 -2.06 -4.27
CA TYR A 249 2.90 -1.28 -5.17
C TYR A 249 3.28 -1.49 -6.64
N THR A 250 4.58 -1.61 -6.94
CA THR A 250 5.06 -1.92 -8.30
C THR A 250 4.56 -3.31 -8.74
N LEU A 251 4.70 -4.32 -7.88
CA LEU A 251 4.28 -5.69 -8.18
C LEU A 251 2.76 -5.77 -8.43
N CYS A 252 1.95 -5.16 -7.56
CA CYS A 252 0.50 -5.13 -7.74
C CYS A 252 0.07 -4.34 -8.99
N PHE A 253 0.77 -3.25 -9.31
CA PHE A 253 0.53 -2.49 -10.53
C PHE A 253 0.87 -3.30 -11.79
N LEU A 254 1.99 -4.02 -11.82
CA LEU A 254 2.32 -4.82 -12.99
C LEU A 254 1.35 -6.00 -13.15
N SER A 255 0.98 -6.67 -12.06
CA SER A 255 0.23 -7.93 -12.10
C SER A 255 -1.30 -7.81 -12.19
N ARG A 256 -1.90 -6.70 -11.72
CA ARG A 256 -3.36 -6.61 -11.53
C ARG A 256 -4.01 -5.31 -12.04
N ARG A 257 -3.22 -4.33 -12.47
CA ARG A 257 -3.69 -3.01 -12.93
C ARG A 257 -4.95 -3.06 -13.80
N GLY A 258 -5.98 -2.32 -13.38
CA GLY A 258 -7.22 -2.13 -14.13
C GLY A 258 -8.03 -3.39 -14.43
N ARG A 259 -7.61 -4.56 -13.96
CA ARG A 259 -8.24 -5.87 -14.21
C ARG A 259 -8.91 -6.41 -12.98
N SER A 260 -8.17 -6.43 -11.87
CA SER A 260 -8.61 -7.01 -10.61
C SER A 260 -7.87 -6.37 -9.44
N THR A 261 -8.38 -6.60 -8.24
CA THR A 261 -7.70 -6.22 -7.01
C THR A 261 -6.51 -7.15 -6.76
N CYS A 262 -5.38 -6.59 -6.33
CA CYS A 262 -4.22 -7.35 -5.87
C CYS A 262 -4.45 -7.77 -4.42
N ASN A 263 -4.89 -9.01 -4.23
CA ASN A 263 -5.08 -9.59 -2.91
C ASN A 263 -3.76 -10.19 -2.41
N ILE A 264 -3.30 -9.72 -1.26
CA ILE A 264 -2.01 -10.10 -0.66
C ILE A 264 -2.19 -10.34 0.84
N GLU A 265 -1.22 -10.98 1.47
CA GLU A 265 -1.14 -11.18 2.91
C GLU A 265 0.21 -10.66 3.41
N ILE A 266 0.21 -9.86 4.49
CA ILE A 266 1.44 -9.47 5.19
C ILE A 266 1.29 -9.83 6.65
N ASN A 267 2.21 -10.65 7.16
CA ASN A 267 2.22 -11.09 8.55
C ASN A 267 0.88 -11.73 8.99
N GLY A 268 0.21 -12.50 8.12
CA GLY A 268 -1.11 -13.06 8.41
C GLY A 268 -2.29 -12.13 8.16
N CYS A 269 -2.05 -10.84 7.87
CA CYS A 269 -3.12 -9.87 7.61
C CYS A 269 -3.45 -9.83 6.11
N PRO A 270 -4.65 -10.28 5.68
CA PRO A 270 -5.09 -10.15 4.30
C PRO A 270 -5.37 -8.68 3.96
N MET A 271 -4.97 -8.27 2.76
CA MET A 271 -5.19 -6.91 2.25
C MET A 271 -5.45 -6.91 0.75
N ALA A 272 -6.13 -5.86 0.32
CA ALA A 272 -6.49 -5.61 -1.06
C ALA A 272 -5.82 -4.30 -1.53
N ILE A 273 -5.02 -4.39 -2.59
CA ILE A 273 -4.40 -3.24 -3.25
C ILE A 273 -5.01 -3.10 -4.64
N THR A 274 -5.71 -1.99 -4.85
CA THR A 274 -6.25 -1.63 -6.16
C THR A 274 -5.31 -0.66 -6.83
N SER A 275 -4.98 -0.91 -8.10
CA SER A 275 -4.17 -0.01 -8.90
C SER A 275 -4.79 0.30 -10.26
N HIS A 276 -4.64 1.53 -10.72
CA HIS A 276 -5.12 1.98 -12.03
C HIS A 276 -4.01 2.70 -12.80
N ASP A 277 -4.03 2.56 -14.13
CA ASP A 277 -3.33 3.43 -15.05
C ASP A 277 -4.13 4.72 -15.31
N LEU A 278 -3.41 5.82 -15.48
CA LEU A 278 -3.84 6.86 -16.39
C LEU A 278 -2.96 6.79 -17.64
N ILE A 279 -3.61 6.87 -18.79
CA ILE A 279 -2.95 7.01 -20.10
C ILE A 279 -3.24 8.44 -20.56
N GLN A 280 -2.19 9.24 -20.74
CA GLN A 280 -2.30 10.61 -21.25
C GLN A 280 -1.45 10.74 -22.52
N GLN A 281 -2.06 11.14 -23.63
CA GLN A 281 -1.40 11.26 -24.94
C GLN A 281 -0.64 10.00 -25.42
N GLY A 282 -1.16 8.81 -25.10
CA GLY A 282 -0.58 7.53 -25.55
C GLY A 282 0.64 7.05 -24.75
N LYS A 283 1.04 7.77 -23.70
CA LYS A 283 2.07 7.36 -22.73
C LYS A 283 1.42 7.04 -21.38
N LEU A 284 1.95 6.01 -20.70
CA LEU A 284 1.58 5.72 -19.32
C LEU A 284 1.99 6.91 -18.46
N SER A 285 1.02 7.54 -17.80
CA SER A 285 1.26 8.70 -16.97
C SER A 285 1.31 8.37 -15.48
N LYS A 286 0.40 7.53 -14.94
CA LYS A 286 0.25 7.40 -13.49
C LYS A 286 -0.05 5.97 -13.02
N PRO A 287 0.68 5.45 -12.02
CA PRO A 287 0.13 4.47 -11.08
C PRO A 287 -0.69 5.20 -10.01
N THR A 288 -1.95 4.81 -9.84
CA THR A 288 -2.70 5.10 -8.60
C THR A 288 -2.71 3.85 -7.76
N VAL A 289 -2.58 4.00 -6.46
CA VAL A 289 -2.75 2.90 -5.51
C VAL A 289 -3.82 3.32 -4.52
N LYS A 290 -4.83 2.48 -4.37
CA LYS A 290 -5.74 2.51 -3.25
C LYS A 290 -5.57 1.19 -2.53
N MET A 291 -5.01 1.23 -1.33
CA MET A 291 -5.24 0.15 -0.38
C MET A 291 -6.73 0.21 -0.05
N ALA A 292 -7.46 -0.83 -0.42
CA ALA A 292 -8.89 -0.88 -0.17
C ALA A 292 -9.09 -1.12 1.33
N ASP A 293 -9.53 -0.06 2.01
CA ASP A 293 -10.15 -0.09 3.34
C ASP A 293 -11.55 -0.76 3.31
N GLN A 294 -11.91 -1.31 2.14
CA GLN A 294 -13.17 -1.93 1.79
C GLN A 294 -12.94 -3.18 0.93
N ALA A 295 -12.24 -4.17 1.46
CA ALA A 295 -12.96 -5.43 1.49
C ALA A 295 -14.01 -5.22 2.59
N GLU A 296 -15.31 -5.27 2.26
CA GLU A 296 -16.23 -5.77 3.30
C GLU A 296 -15.53 -7.02 3.85
N LEU A 297 -15.25 -7.04 5.15
CA LEU A 297 -14.70 -8.24 5.78
C LEU A 297 -15.53 -9.42 5.25
N PRO A 298 -14.88 -10.44 4.66
CA PRO A 298 -15.58 -11.54 4.02
C PRO A 298 -16.78 -11.97 4.85
N LYS A 299 -17.96 -11.93 4.24
CA LYS A 299 -19.18 -12.44 4.87
C LYS A 299 -19.08 -13.95 4.88
N ILE A 300 -18.79 -14.50 6.04
CA ILE A 300 -18.63 -15.93 6.25
C ILE A 300 -19.97 -16.44 6.74
N THR A 301 -20.56 -17.38 6.01
CA THR A 301 -21.79 -18.04 6.44
C THR A 301 -21.49 -18.98 7.60
N ARG A 302 -22.51 -19.31 8.39
CA ARG A 302 -22.39 -20.33 9.44
C ARG A 302 -21.93 -21.68 8.87
N GLU A 303 -22.43 -22.06 7.70
CA GLU A 303 -22.02 -23.29 7.01
C GLU A 303 -20.54 -23.31 6.62
N GLU A 304 -19.97 -22.17 6.26
CA GLU A 304 -18.53 -22.08 5.98
C GLU A 304 -17.73 -22.15 7.27
N LEU A 305 -18.12 -21.38 8.29
CA LEU A 305 -17.48 -21.38 9.61
C LEU A 305 -17.37 -22.80 10.19
N GLU A 306 -18.43 -23.60 10.13
CA GLU A 306 -18.48 -24.96 10.69
C GLU A 306 -17.46 -25.93 10.06
N LYS A 307 -16.94 -25.63 8.85
CA LYS A 307 -15.89 -26.44 8.22
C LYS A 307 -14.52 -26.24 8.87
N HIS A 308 -14.33 -25.16 9.62
CA HIS A 308 -13.06 -24.77 10.23
C HIS A 308 -13.04 -25.13 11.73
N CYS A 309 -13.14 -26.43 12.02
CA CYS A 309 -13.21 -26.98 13.38
C CYS A 309 -12.09 -28.00 13.71
N THR A 310 -10.96 -27.94 13.01
CA THR A 310 -9.84 -28.90 13.18
C THR A 310 -8.54 -28.18 13.53
N ALA A 311 -7.55 -28.89 14.05
CA ALA A 311 -6.26 -28.27 14.43
C ALA A 311 -5.52 -27.61 13.25
N ASP A 312 -5.70 -28.14 12.03
CA ASP A 312 -5.09 -27.60 10.81
C ASP A 312 -5.93 -26.48 10.16
N SER A 313 -7.12 -26.21 10.69
CA SER A 313 -8.08 -25.23 10.17
C SER A 313 -9.14 -24.93 11.23
N LEU A 314 -8.85 -23.93 12.08
CA LEU A 314 -9.59 -23.61 13.29
C LEU A 314 -10.05 -22.15 13.31
N TRP A 315 -11.35 -21.93 13.08
CA TRP A 315 -11.94 -20.59 13.12
C TRP A 315 -12.93 -20.46 14.26
N ILE A 316 -12.98 -19.29 14.89
CA ILE A 316 -13.86 -19.02 16.04
C ILE A 316 -14.50 -17.65 15.85
N VAL A 317 -15.74 -17.48 16.32
CA VAL A 317 -16.45 -16.21 16.31
C VAL A 317 -16.37 -15.51 17.66
N PHE A 318 -16.03 -14.21 17.63
CA PHE A 318 -16.11 -13.30 18.77
C PHE A 318 -16.75 -11.98 18.36
N GLY A 319 -17.89 -11.64 18.97
CA GLY A 319 -18.64 -10.41 18.70
C GLY A 319 -19.10 -10.28 17.25
N GLY A 320 -19.57 -11.39 16.64
CA GLY A 320 -20.02 -11.43 15.25
C GLY A 320 -18.91 -11.35 14.19
N LYS A 321 -17.64 -11.45 14.60
CA LYS A 321 -16.47 -11.48 13.70
C LYS A 321 -15.82 -12.85 13.73
N VAL A 322 -15.30 -13.30 12.60
CA VAL A 322 -14.66 -14.62 12.45
C VAL A 322 -13.14 -14.49 12.47
N TYR A 323 -12.48 -15.32 13.27
CA TYR A 323 -11.03 -15.30 13.47
C TYR A 323 -10.43 -16.67 13.17
N ASP A 324 -9.41 -16.72 12.31
CA ASP A 324 -8.61 -17.90 12.03
C ASP A 324 -7.47 -18.03 13.06
N VAL A 325 -7.71 -18.83 14.09
CA VAL A 325 -6.75 -19.05 15.18
C VAL A 325 -5.90 -20.29 14.97
N THR A 326 -5.89 -20.89 13.78
CA THR A 326 -5.14 -22.12 13.46
C THR A 326 -3.68 -22.02 13.89
N LYS A 327 -3.02 -20.92 13.51
CA LYS A 327 -1.60 -20.68 13.83
C LYS A 327 -1.36 -20.28 15.29
N PHE A 328 -2.41 -19.91 16.02
CA PHE A 328 -2.33 -19.52 17.42
C PHE A 328 -2.58 -20.70 18.38
N LEU A 329 -3.03 -21.84 17.86
CA LEU A 329 -3.52 -22.95 18.64
C LEU A 329 -2.52 -23.39 19.73
N GLU A 330 -1.24 -23.54 19.37
CA GLU A 330 -0.16 -23.97 20.28
C GLU A 330 0.37 -22.85 21.19
N ASP A 331 0.13 -21.60 20.82
CA ASP A 331 0.61 -20.42 21.55
C ASP A 331 -0.41 -19.90 22.57
N HIS A 332 -1.61 -20.50 22.62
CA HIS A 332 -2.69 -20.05 23.49
C HIS A 332 -2.38 -20.34 24.98
N PRO A 333 -2.28 -19.31 25.85
CA PRO A 333 -1.95 -19.52 27.26
C PRO A 333 -2.99 -20.33 28.05
N GLY A 334 -4.24 -20.38 27.57
CA GLY A 334 -5.31 -21.20 28.14
C GLY A 334 -5.28 -22.67 27.69
N GLY A 335 -4.30 -23.05 26.87
CA GLY A 335 -4.16 -24.39 26.28
C GLY A 335 -4.93 -24.56 24.96
N ASN A 336 -4.54 -25.57 24.19
CA ASN A 336 -5.09 -25.82 22.86
C ASN A 336 -6.55 -26.34 22.94
N ASP A 337 -6.85 -27.16 23.94
CA ASP A 337 -8.12 -27.87 24.07
C ASP A 337 -9.32 -26.92 24.10
N ILE A 338 -9.18 -25.76 24.74
CA ILE A 338 -10.27 -24.78 24.83
C ILE A 338 -10.57 -24.12 23.48
N LEU A 339 -9.55 -23.84 22.66
CA LEU A 339 -9.79 -23.31 21.31
C LEU A 339 -10.43 -24.37 20.41
N MET A 340 -10.01 -25.63 20.56
CA MET A 340 -10.58 -26.76 19.80
C MET A 340 -12.06 -26.99 20.14
N GLU A 341 -12.48 -26.80 21.39
CA GLU A 341 -13.88 -26.94 21.80
C GLU A 341 -14.82 -25.94 21.11
N HIS A 342 -14.28 -24.76 20.79
CA HIS A 342 -14.99 -23.65 20.15
C HIS A 342 -14.76 -23.55 18.63
N GLY A 343 -14.00 -24.49 18.03
CA GLY A 343 -13.78 -24.54 16.59
C GLY A 343 -15.07 -24.58 15.79
N GLY A 344 -15.21 -23.67 14.83
CA GLY A 344 -16.39 -23.51 13.99
C GLY A 344 -17.61 -22.91 14.70
N LYS A 345 -17.45 -22.32 15.90
CA LYS A 345 -18.55 -21.82 16.74
C LYS A 345 -18.35 -20.37 17.16
N ASP A 346 -19.40 -19.80 17.74
CA ASP A 346 -19.35 -18.53 18.47
C ASP A 346 -19.01 -18.79 19.93
N ALA A 347 -17.94 -18.14 20.39
CA ALA A 347 -17.42 -18.23 21.77
C ALA A 347 -17.34 -16.84 22.41
N THR A 348 -18.19 -15.90 21.97
CA THR A 348 -18.21 -14.53 22.48
C THR A 348 -18.42 -14.50 23.99
N GLU A 349 -19.41 -15.22 24.51
CA GLU A 349 -19.73 -15.22 25.94
C GLU A 349 -18.57 -15.80 26.76
N ASP A 350 -18.06 -16.98 26.38
CA ASP A 350 -16.93 -17.63 27.04
C ASP A 350 -15.66 -16.76 27.04
N PHE A 351 -15.40 -16.06 25.94
CA PHE A 351 -14.25 -15.16 25.81
C PHE A 351 -14.35 -13.94 26.74
N GLU A 352 -15.55 -13.38 26.90
CA GLU A 352 -15.82 -12.24 27.79
C GLU A 352 -15.78 -12.66 29.26
N ASP A 353 -16.32 -13.84 29.60
CA ASP A 353 -16.38 -14.36 30.98
C ASP A 353 -15.00 -14.67 31.57
N VAL A 354 -14.05 -15.12 30.74
CA VAL A 354 -12.65 -15.34 31.16
C VAL A 354 -11.93 -14.02 31.48
N GLY A 355 -12.39 -12.88 30.92
CA GLY A 355 -11.80 -11.58 31.21
C GLY A 355 -10.43 -11.36 30.58
N HIS A 356 -10.27 -11.75 29.30
CA HIS A 356 -9.03 -11.55 28.55
C HIS A 356 -8.55 -10.09 28.57
N SER A 357 -7.23 -9.91 28.76
CA SER A 357 -6.58 -8.60 28.83
C SER A 357 -6.72 -7.79 27.54
N SER A 358 -6.46 -6.49 27.60
CA SER A 358 -6.38 -5.63 26.41
C SER A 358 -5.42 -6.19 25.36
N ASP A 359 -4.27 -6.70 25.80
CA ASP A 359 -3.23 -7.22 24.92
C ASP A 359 -3.68 -8.52 24.23
N ALA A 360 -4.41 -9.39 24.95
CA ALA A 360 -5.00 -10.60 24.38
C ALA A 360 -6.09 -10.27 23.33
N ARG A 361 -6.89 -9.22 23.57
CA ARG A 361 -7.90 -8.74 22.61
C ARG A 361 -7.26 -8.14 21.36
N VAL A 362 -6.19 -7.38 21.55
CA VAL A 362 -5.38 -6.88 20.43
C VAL A 362 -4.79 -8.05 19.65
N LEU A 363 -4.20 -9.05 20.33
CA LEU A 363 -3.64 -10.26 19.72
C LEU A 363 -4.68 -11.00 18.86
N ARG A 364 -5.89 -11.21 19.40
CA ARG A 364 -7.02 -11.81 18.69
C ARG A 364 -7.35 -11.08 17.39
N ASP A 365 -7.36 -9.74 17.40
CA ASP A 365 -7.77 -8.93 16.24
C ASP A 365 -6.91 -9.14 14.97
N GLY A 366 -5.74 -9.77 15.10
CA GLY A 366 -4.94 -10.22 13.98
C GLY A 366 -5.37 -11.41 13.21
N TYR A 367 -6.08 -12.28 13.91
CA TYR A 367 -6.59 -13.50 13.35
C TYR A 367 -7.90 -13.23 12.61
N LEU A 368 -8.37 -11.97 12.55
CA LEU A 368 -9.63 -11.57 11.93
C LEU A 368 -9.63 -11.84 10.43
N VAL A 369 -10.50 -12.75 9.99
CA VAL A 369 -10.65 -13.14 8.58
C VAL A 369 -12.00 -12.74 7.98
N GLY A 370 -13.00 -12.40 8.78
CA GLY A 370 -14.31 -11.98 8.25
C GLY A 370 -15.33 -11.54 9.29
N ILE A 371 -16.56 -11.34 8.84
CA ILE A 371 -17.75 -11.09 9.66
C ILE A 371 -18.70 -12.26 9.47
N LEU A 372 -19.29 -12.75 10.56
CA LEU A 372 -20.33 -13.77 10.48
C LEU A 372 -21.57 -13.16 9.83
N ALA A 373 -22.02 -13.72 8.72
CA ALA A 373 -23.26 -13.37 8.06
C ALA A 373 -24.29 -14.48 8.28
N ASP A 374 -25.50 -14.08 8.65
CA ASP A 374 -26.64 -14.97 8.92
C ASP A 374 -27.07 -15.78 7.68
#